data_AF-A0AAU9D2Z5-F1
#
_entry.id   AF-A0AAU9D2Z5-F1
#
_cell.length_a   1.000
_cell.length_b   1.000
_cell.length_c   1.000
_cell.angle_alpha   90.00
_cell.angle_beta   90.00
_cell.angle_gamma   90.00
#
_symmetry.space_group_name_H-M   'P 1'
#
loop_
_entity.id
_entity.type
_entity.pdbx_description
1 polymer ?
#
loop_
_entity_poly.entity_id
_entity_poly.type
_entity_poly.pdbx_seq_one_letter_code
_entity_poly.pdbx_strand_id
1 'polypeptide(L)'
;MIKYLIIYCHPWPKSFNHAILEAIIKNLEEHNQSYRVIDLYAERFDPVYDETGAGTVKYLLMLANCERLILVLPIWHNGIPGLLKGFIYKLKRVSGGQRNLTNIKQALILSTSSTPTFYYKYLGGNILKKDLIKRTLKPLGIKKVRWINFGSSSRSTKDRREKFLMRVSNLNL
;
A
#
# COMPACT_ATOMS: atom_id res chain seq x y z
N MET A 1 1.63 -15.39 14.12
CA MET A 1 1.80 -13.94 13.95
C MET A 1 2.28 -13.68 12.52
N ILE A 2 1.68 -12.72 11.81
CA ILE A 2 2.04 -12.41 10.41
C ILE A 2 3.20 -11.41 10.44
N LYS A 3 4.33 -11.68 9.77
CA LYS A 3 5.41 -10.68 9.76
C LYS A 3 5.08 -9.53 8.80
N TYR A 4 4.60 -9.84 7.60
CA TYR A 4 4.24 -8.85 6.57
C TYR A 4 2.78 -8.96 6.12
N LEU A 5 2.06 -7.85 6.18
CA LEU A 5 0.76 -7.73 5.52
C LEU A 5 0.91 -6.85 4.29
N ILE A 6 0.57 -7.36 3.11
CA ILE A 6 0.59 -6.64 1.85
C ILE A 6 -0.85 -6.27 1.49
N ILE A 7 -1.13 -5.00 1.26
CA ILE A 7 -2.39 -4.54 0.68
C ILE A 7 -2.10 -4.09 -0.75
N TYR A 8 -2.67 -4.83 -1.70
CA TYR A 8 -2.55 -4.59 -3.12
C TYR A 8 -3.85 -4.03 -3.68
N CYS A 9 -3.73 -2.98 -4.50
CA CYS A 9 -4.88 -2.31 -5.09
C CYS A 9 -4.62 -1.97 -6.56
N HIS A 10 -4.89 -2.93 -7.46
CA HIS A 10 -4.89 -2.69 -8.89
C HIS A 10 -5.82 -3.70 -9.61
N PRO A 11 -6.64 -3.27 -10.59
CA PRO A 11 -7.61 -4.16 -11.24
C PRO A 11 -6.99 -5.15 -12.23
N TRP A 12 -5.85 -4.79 -12.82
CA TRP A 12 -5.24 -5.55 -13.91
C TRP A 12 -4.04 -6.40 -13.44
N PRO A 13 -4.10 -7.74 -13.59
CA PRO A 13 -3.01 -8.65 -13.21
C PRO A 13 -1.74 -8.50 -14.06
N LYS A 14 -1.82 -7.95 -15.27
CA LYS A 14 -0.63 -7.69 -16.09
C LYS A 14 -0.05 -6.29 -15.89
N SER A 15 -0.48 -5.60 -14.84
CA SER A 15 -0.02 -4.25 -14.55
C SER A 15 1.39 -4.23 -13.98
N PHE A 16 2.06 -3.08 -14.10
CA PHE A 16 3.36 -2.89 -13.45
C PHE A 16 3.26 -2.91 -11.91
N ASN A 17 2.10 -2.56 -11.33
CA ASN A 17 1.89 -2.74 -9.89
C ASN A 17 1.82 -4.23 -9.51
N HIS A 18 1.28 -5.08 -10.38
CA HIS A 18 1.32 -6.53 -10.17
C HIS A 18 2.75 -7.06 -10.18
N ALA A 19 3.57 -6.65 -11.16
CA ALA A 19 4.98 -7.02 -11.18
C ALA A 19 5.74 -6.55 -9.91
N ILE A 20 5.37 -5.39 -9.36
CA ILE A 20 5.92 -4.92 -8.07
C ILE A 20 5.46 -5.81 -6.91
N LEU A 21 4.19 -6.23 -6.89
CA LEU A 21 3.67 -7.19 -5.90
C LEU A 21 4.44 -8.52 -5.97
N GLU A 22 4.60 -9.09 -7.16
CA GLU A 22 5.34 -10.33 -7.38
C GLU A 22 6.81 -10.21 -6.94
N ALA A 23 7.47 -9.09 -7.24
CA ALA A 23 8.84 -8.83 -6.78
C ALA A 23 8.95 -8.78 -5.25
N ILE A 24 7.94 -8.24 -4.57
CA ILE A 24 7.89 -8.22 -3.10
C ILE A 24 7.65 -9.62 -2.54
N ILE A 25 6.70 -10.37 -3.11
CA ILE A 25 6.41 -11.74 -2.68
C ILE A 25 7.67 -12.59 -2.82
N LYS A 26 8.32 -12.54 -3.98
CA LYS A 26 9.57 -13.27 -4.23
C LYS A 26 10.66 -12.93 -3.20
N ASN A 27 10.87 -11.65 -2.90
CA ASN A 27 11.84 -11.24 -1.88
C ASN A 27 11.51 -11.82 -0.50
N LEU A 28 10.24 -11.77 -0.09
CA LEU A 28 9.81 -12.29 1.21
C LEU A 28 9.96 -13.82 1.28
N GLU A 29 9.63 -14.53 0.20
CA GLU A 29 9.83 -15.98 0.08
C GLU A 29 11.31 -16.36 0.16
N GLU A 30 12.18 -15.69 -0.60
CA GLU A 30 13.64 -15.91 -0.59
C GLU A 30 14.27 -15.68 0.79
N HIS A 31 13.68 -14.81 1.61
CA HIS A 31 14.16 -14.52 2.97
C HIS A 31 13.35 -15.26 4.05
N ASN A 32 12.55 -16.26 3.68
CA ASN A 32 11.70 -17.07 4.58
C ASN A 32 10.81 -16.21 5.52
N GLN A 33 10.31 -15.08 5.01
CA GLN A 33 9.46 -14.19 5.78
C GLN A 33 7.98 -14.56 5.62
N SER A 34 7.25 -14.66 6.73
CA SER A 34 5.81 -14.91 6.68
C SER A 34 5.05 -13.68 6.19
N TYR A 35 4.14 -13.87 5.24
CA TYR A 35 3.32 -12.79 4.71
C TYR A 35 1.88 -13.21 4.42
N ARG A 36 1.02 -12.21 4.27
CA ARG A 36 -0.35 -12.33 3.74
C ARG A 36 -0.59 -11.20 2.75
N VAL A 37 -1.34 -11.50 1.68
CA VAL A 37 -1.77 -10.53 0.68
C VAL A 37 -3.26 -10.30 0.81
N ILE A 38 -3.66 -9.03 0.85
CA ILE A 38 -5.03 -8.57 0.65
C ILE A 38 -5.06 -7.93 -0.74
N ASP A 39 -5.61 -8.63 -1.72
CA ASP A 39 -5.88 -8.08 -3.05
C ASP A 39 -7.30 -7.54 -3.07
N LEU A 40 -7.44 -6.22 -2.97
CA LEU A 40 -8.76 -5.59 -2.85
C LEU A 40 -9.66 -5.83 -4.07
N TYR A 41 -9.08 -5.99 -5.26
CA TYR A 41 -9.86 -6.25 -6.48
C TYR A 41 -10.23 -7.73 -6.59
N ALA A 42 -9.29 -8.64 -6.32
CA ALA A 42 -9.57 -10.07 -6.34
C ALA A 42 -10.59 -10.47 -5.25
N GLU A 43 -10.51 -9.83 -4.08
CA GLU A 43 -11.48 -10.03 -2.99
C GLU A 43 -12.82 -9.32 -3.21
N ARG A 44 -12.98 -8.57 -4.32
CA ARG A 44 -14.18 -7.77 -4.61
C ARG A 44 -14.61 -6.92 -3.43
N PHE A 45 -13.64 -6.28 -2.78
CA PHE A 45 -13.90 -5.46 -1.61
C PHE A 45 -14.91 -4.36 -1.96
N ASP A 46 -15.93 -4.19 -1.13
CA ASP A 46 -16.92 -3.12 -1.29
C ASP A 46 -16.42 -1.84 -0.58
N PRO A 47 -16.07 -0.77 -1.34
CA PRO A 47 -15.61 0.48 -0.77
C PRO A 47 -16.74 1.40 -0.30
N VAL A 48 -18.01 1.08 -0.61
CA VAL A 48 -19.15 1.95 -0.29
C VAL A 48 -19.35 1.99 1.20
N TYR A 49 -19.28 3.19 1.79
CA TYR A 49 -19.45 3.37 3.23
C TYR A 49 -20.81 2.83 3.70
N ASP A 50 -20.80 2.06 4.78
CA ASP A 50 -21.99 1.58 5.49
C ASP A 50 -21.80 1.82 7.00
N GLU A 51 -22.90 1.88 7.75
CA GLU A 51 -22.84 2.21 9.18
C GLU A 51 -22.25 1.08 10.04
N THR A 52 -22.28 -0.15 9.54
CA THR A 52 -21.90 -1.37 10.27
C THR A 52 -20.42 -1.71 10.12
N GLY A 53 -19.74 -1.17 9.11
CA GLY A 53 -18.40 -1.58 8.72
C GLY A 53 -18.35 -3.03 8.24
N ALA A 54 -19.42 -3.50 7.60
CA ALA A 54 -19.57 -4.90 7.20
C ALA A 54 -18.37 -5.41 6.38
N GLY A 55 -17.99 -6.67 6.61
CA GLY A 55 -16.89 -7.31 5.89
C GLY A 55 -15.47 -6.84 6.26
N THR A 56 -15.31 -5.97 7.27
CA THR A 56 -13.98 -5.45 7.65
C THR A 56 -13.27 -6.22 8.77
N VAL A 57 -13.99 -7.02 9.56
CA VAL A 57 -13.46 -7.72 10.75
C VAL A 57 -12.23 -8.56 10.40
N LYS A 58 -12.27 -9.31 9.30
CA LYS A 58 -11.13 -10.13 8.86
C LYS A 58 -9.85 -9.30 8.62
N TYR A 59 -9.98 -8.11 8.04
CA TYR A 59 -8.84 -7.23 7.76
C TYR A 59 -8.30 -6.57 9.03
N LEU A 60 -9.19 -6.21 9.97
CA LEU A 60 -8.80 -5.68 11.28
C LEU A 60 -8.00 -6.72 12.07
N LEU A 61 -8.42 -7.99 12.04
CA LEU A 61 -7.67 -9.08 12.65
C LEU A 61 -6.29 -9.26 12.00
N MET A 62 -6.18 -9.19 10.67
CA MET A 62 -4.89 -9.24 9.98
C MET A 62 -3.99 -8.05 10.35
N LEU A 63 -4.55 -6.85 10.41
CA LEU A 63 -3.84 -5.62 10.80
C LEU A 63 -3.39 -5.65 12.26
N ALA A 64 -4.18 -6.21 13.16
CA ALA A 64 -3.83 -6.37 14.57
C ALA A 64 -2.73 -7.43 14.80
N ASN A 65 -2.58 -8.38 13.87
CA ASN A 65 -1.65 -9.51 13.98
C ASN A 65 -0.42 -9.40 13.05
N CYS A 66 -0.17 -8.23 12.45
CA CYS A 66 0.98 -8.01 11.58
C CYS A 66 2.07 -7.12 12.19
N GLU A 67 3.35 -7.33 11.85
CA GLU A 67 4.44 -6.46 12.31
C GLU A 67 4.80 -5.34 11.34
N ARG A 68 4.61 -5.58 10.04
CA ARG A 68 4.96 -4.64 8.97
C ARG A 68 3.87 -4.63 7.91
N LEU A 69 3.64 -3.44 7.35
CA LEU A 69 2.63 -3.18 6.33
C LEU A 69 3.29 -2.79 5.01
N ILE A 70 2.87 -3.39 3.90
CA ILE A 70 3.28 -2.99 2.55
C ILE A 70 2.03 -2.58 1.78
N LEU A 71 2.03 -1.38 1.20
CA LEU A 71 0.97 -0.92 0.32
C LEU A 71 1.51 -0.87 -1.12
N VAL A 72 0.86 -1.56 -2.05
CA VAL A 72 1.20 -1.56 -3.47
C VAL A 72 0.03 -1.00 -4.26
N LEU A 73 0.20 0.20 -4.84
CA LEU A 73 -0.91 0.97 -5.43
C LEU A 73 -0.47 1.95 -6.53
N PRO A 74 -1.30 2.19 -7.57
CA PRO A 74 -1.08 3.31 -8.48
C PRO A 74 -1.51 4.64 -7.84
N ILE A 75 -0.88 5.73 -8.26
CA ILE A 75 -1.37 7.09 -7.98
C ILE A 75 -2.36 7.49 -9.07
N TRP A 76 -3.62 7.70 -8.70
CA TRP A 76 -4.69 8.16 -9.60
C TRP A 76 -5.21 9.51 -9.12
N HIS A 77 -5.34 10.47 -10.03
CA HIS A 77 -5.82 11.83 -9.71
C HIS A 77 -5.16 12.45 -8.47
N ASN A 78 -3.83 12.32 -8.36
CA ASN A 78 -3.01 12.82 -7.24
C ASN A 78 -3.30 12.18 -5.86
N GLY A 79 -4.02 11.06 -5.82
CA GLY A 79 -4.36 10.33 -4.62
C GLY A 79 -4.17 8.82 -4.74
N ILE A 80 -4.61 8.11 -3.70
CA ILE A 80 -4.74 6.65 -3.72
C ILE A 80 -6.00 6.22 -4.51
N PRO A 81 -6.09 4.97 -4.99
CA PRO A 81 -7.30 4.46 -5.63
C PRO A 81 -8.54 4.60 -4.73
N GLY A 82 -9.70 4.87 -5.32
CA GLY A 82 -10.96 5.00 -4.58
C GLY A 82 -11.30 3.74 -3.75
N LEU A 83 -10.99 2.56 -4.29
CA LEU A 83 -11.15 1.28 -3.59
C LEU A 83 -10.34 1.23 -2.29
N LEU A 84 -9.06 1.62 -2.34
CA LEU A 84 -8.20 1.69 -1.15
C LEU A 84 -8.64 2.81 -0.19
N LYS A 85 -9.15 3.93 -0.71
CA LYS A 85 -9.67 5.01 0.12
C LYS A 85 -10.90 4.54 0.91
N GLY A 86 -11.86 3.87 0.27
CA GLY A 86 -13.02 3.27 0.93
C GLY A 86 -12.63 2.21 1.97
N PHE A 87 -11.66 1.36 1.64
CA PHE A 87 -11.09 0.38 2.58
C PHE A 87 -10.58 1.03 3.87
N ILE A 88 -9.77 2.08 3.74
CA ILE A 88 -9.27 2.85 4.89
C ILE A 88 -10.41 3.50 5.69
N TYR A 89 -11.43 4.03 5.03
CA TYR A 89 -12.57 4.66 5.70
C TYR A 89 -13.37 3.66 6.54
N LYS A 90 -13.73 2.49 5.99
CA LYS A 90 -14.47 1.48 6.74
C LYS A 90 -13.65 0.98 7.95
N LEU A 91 -12.34 0.76 7.78
CA LEU A 91 -11.47 0.35 8.89
C LEU A 91 -11.42 1.37 10.03
N LYS A 92 -11.25 2.66 9.70
CA LYS A 92 -11.21 3.74 10.69
C LYS A 92 -12.50 3.82 11.51
N ARG A 93 -13.65 3.56 10.88
CA ARG A 93 -14.95 3.60 11.55
C ARG A 93 -15.08 2.49 12.60
N VAL A 94 -14.75 1.25 12.23
CA VAL A 94 -14.85 0.10 13.15
C VAL A 94 -13.81 0.18 14.26
N SER A 95 -12.61 0.70 13.97
CA SER A 95 -11.57 0.89 14.99
C SER A 95 -11.76 2.16 15.85
N GLY A 96 -12.86 2.91 15.67
CA GLY A 96 -13.12 4.17 16.38
C GLY A 96 -12.06 5.25 16.17
N GLY A 97 -11.28 5.18 15.08
CA GLY A 97 -10.17 6.11 14.80
C GLY A 97 -9.03 6.07 15.82
N GLN A 98 -9.00 5.10 16.72
CA GLN A 98 -8.02 5.01 17.80
C GLN A 98 -6.62 4.59 17.29
N ARG A 99 -5.58 4.94 18.05
CA ARG A 99 -4.17 4.61 17.79
C ARG A 99 -3.87 3.14 18.06
N ASN A 100 -4.51 2.23 17.34
CA ASN A 100 -4.52 0.81 17.70
C ASN A 100 -3.60 -0.06 16.83
N LEU A 101 -2.95 0.50 15.80
CA LEU A 101 -2.00 -0.21 14.94
C LEU A 101 -0.54 0.00 15.38
N THR A 102 -0.28 -0.01 16.68
CA THR A 102 1.06 0.17 17.26
C THR A 102 1.95 -1.06 17.10
N ASN A 103 1.34 -2.23 16.87
CA ASN A 103 2.02 -3.47 16.49
C ASN A 103 2.77 -3.34 15.15
N ILE A 104 2.32 -2.45 14.27
CA ILE A 104 2.95 -2.21 12.96
C ILE A 104 4.18 -1.29 13.14
N LYS A 105 5.36 -1.90 13.18
CA LYS A 105 6.66 -1.24 13.38
C LYS A 105 7.04 -0.34 12.21
N GLN A 106 6.65 -0.71 11.00
CA GLN A 106 6.96 0.01 9.77
C GLN A 106 5.92 -0.23 8.68
N ALA A 107 5.61 0.82 7.91
CA ALA A 107 4.93 0.70 6.63
C ALA A 107 5.83 1.09 5.45
N LEU A 108 5.73 0.34 4.36
CA LEU A 108 6.33 0.64 3.06
C LEU A 108 5.22 0.89 2.04
N ILE A 109 5.30 2.01 1.34
CA ILE A 109 4.41 2.34 0.23
C ILE A 109 5.21 2.24 -1.06
N LEU A 110 4.79 1.36 -1.95
CA LEU A 110 5.29 1.20 -3.31
C LEU A 110 4.20 1.67 -4.26
N SER A 111 4.49 2.75 -4.98
CA SER A 111 3.52 3.31 -5.92
C SER A 111 4.07 3.49 -7.31
N THR A 112 3.16 3.58 -8.29
CA THR A 112 3.49 3.97 -9.67
C THR A 112 2.70 5.22 -10.06
N SER A 113 3.28 6.09 -10.88
CA SER A 113 2.55 7.25 -11.40
C SER A 113 2.99 7.64 -12.81
N SER A 114 2.05 8.14 -13.62
CA SER A 114 2.35 8.75 -14.92
C SER A 114 3.17 10.03 -14.77
N THR A 115 2.90 10.81 -13.73
CA THR A 115 3.65 12.03 -13.40
C THR A 115 4.99 11.69 -12.72
N PRO A 116 6.08 12.43 -13.00
CA PRO A 116 7.36 12.25 -12.32
C PRO A 116 7.28 12.40 -10.80
N THR A 117 8.12 11.66 -10.07
CA THR A 117 8.11 11.67 -8.60
C THR A 117 8.48 13.03 -8.00
N PHE A 118 9.39 13.78 -8.64
CA PHE A 118 9.79 15.10 -8.15
C PHE A 118 8.61 16.07 -8.16
N TYR A 119 7.76 16.01 -9.20
CA TYR A 119 6.59 16.86 -9.30
C TYR A 119 5.68 16.64 -8.10
N TYR A 120 5.32 15.40 -7.75
CA TYR A 120 4.50 15.15 -6.56
C TYR A 120 5.15 15.66 -5.27
N LYS A 121 6.46 15.49 -5.11
CA LYS A 121 7.16 15.87 -3.88
C LYS A 121 7.25 17.38 -3.66
N TYR A 122 7.42 18.15 -4.74
CA TYR A 122 7.78 19.56 -4.65
C TYR A 122 6.74 20.51 -5.25
N LEU A 123 6.04 20.13 -6.32
CA LEU A 123 5.13 21.02 -7.06
C LEU A 123 3.65 20.65 -6.82
N GLY A 124 3.32 19.36 -6.86
CA GLY A 124 1.97 18.82 -6.67
C GLY A 124 1.54 18.73 -5.20
N GLY A 125 2.05 19.60 -4.33
CA GLY A 125 1.62 19.73 -2.93
C GLY A 125 1.97 18.57 -1.98
N ASN A 126 2.65 17.52 -2.47
CA ASN A 126 3.02 16.33 -1.70
C ASN A 126 1.83 15.62 -1.06
N ILE A 127 0.74 15.50 -1.83
CA ILE A 127 -0.57 15.02 -1.35
C ILE A 127 -0.47 13.64 -0.72
N LEU A 128 0.20 12.66 -1.34
CA LEU A 128 0.35 11.32 -0.74
C LEU A 128 1.03 11.37 0.64
N LYS A 129 2.09 12.15 0.80
CA LYS A 129 2.76 12.29 2.10
C LYS A 129 1.86 12.98 3.12
N LYS A 130 1.05 13.95 2.71
CA LYS A 130 0.16 14.69 3.62
C LYS A 130 -1.08 13.86 3.98
N ASP A 131 -1.79 13.32 3.01
CA ASP A 131 -3.07 12.63 3.21
C ASP A 131 -2.86 11.19 3.72
N LEU A 132 -2.18 10.35 2.94
CA LEU A 132 -2.00 8.94 3.30
C LEU A 132 -1.04 8.78 4.49
N ILE A 133 0.13 9.42 4.47
CA ILE A 133 1.12 9.19 5.54
C ILE A 133 0.76 9.98 6.80
N LYS A 134 0.67 11.32 6.72
CA LYS A 134 0.51 12.17 7.91
C LYS A 134 -0.91 12.15 8.50
N ARG A 135 -1.96 12.12 7.67
CA ARG A 135 -3.36 12.21 8.13
C ARG A 135 -4.05 10.84 8.25
N THR A 136 -3.46 9.78 7.70
CA THR A 136 -4.05 8.44 7.75
C THR A 136 -3.21 7.45 8.54
N LEU A 137 -2.02 7.06 8.08
CA LEU A 137 -1.23 6.00 8.71
C LEU A 137 -0.66 6.40 10.08
N LYS A 138 -0.12 7.62 10.21
CA LYS A 138 0.47 8.08 11.49
C LYS A 138 -0.57 8.20 12.63
N PRO A 139 -1.78 8.76 12.41
CA PRO A 139 -2.82 8.79 13.43
C PRO A 139 -3.31 7.39 13.84
N LEU A 140 -3.19 6.39 12.97
CA LEU A 140 -3.53 5.00 13.31
C LEU A 140 -2.47 4.30 14.20
N GLY A 141 -1.30 4.92 14.41
CA GLY A 141 -0.22 4.36 15.24
C GLY A 141 1.05 3.99 14.46
N ILE A 142 1.00 4.00 13.12
CA ILE A 142 2.12 3.59 12.26
C ILE A 142 3.13 4.75 12.13
N LYS A 143 4.16 4.74 12.98
CA LYS A 143 5.11 5.87 13.09
C LYS A 143 6.12 5.94 11.95
N LYS A 144 6.71 4.79 11.57
CA LYS A 144 7.75 4.71 10.53
C LYS A 144 7.10 4.35 9.19
N VAL A 145 7.13 5.29 8.26
CA VAL A 145 6.56 5.09 6.91
C VAL A 145 7.57 5.51 5.85
N ARG A 146 7.90 4.58 4.95
CA ARG A 146 8.75 4.81 3.78
C ARG A 146 7.89 4.82 2.52
N TRP A 147 8.14 5.75 1.62
CA TRP A 147 7.46 5.82 0.32
C TRP A 147 8.48 5.80 -0.82
N ILE A 148 8.30 4.85 -1.74
CA ILE A 148 9.06 4.70 -2.97
C ILE A 148 8.06 4.75 -4.12
N ASN A 149 8.26 5.71 -5.04
CA ASN A 149 7.40 5.88 -6.20
C ASN A 149 8.18 5.63 -7.49
N PHE A 150 7.59 4.86 -8.40
CA PHE A 150 8.01 4.76 -9.79
C PHE A 150 7.24 5.78 -10.63
N GLY A 151 7.79 6.99 -10.74
CA GLY A 151 7.20 8.05 -11.56
C GLY A 151 7.48 7.89 -13.06
N SER A 152 6.73 8.60 -13.90
CA SER A 152 6.86 8.55 -15.36
C SER A 152 6.65 7.14 -15.95
N SER A 153 5.71 6.38 -15.39
CA SER A 153 5.45 4.99 -15.80
C SER A 153 4.94 4.86 -17.24
N SER A 154 4.17 5.83 -17.72
CA SER A 154 3.64 5.85 -19.09
C SER A 154 4.71 5.99 -20.17
N ARG A 155 5.87 6.56 -19.83
CA ARG A 155 7.00 6.80 -20.75
C ARG A 155 8.24 5.98 -20.38
N SER A 156 8.09 4.98 -19.51
CA SER A 156 9.23 4.19 -19.03
C SER A 156 9.65 3.12 -20.03
N THR A 157 10.95 2.89 -20.16
CA THR A 157 11.53 1.77 -20.91
C THR A 157 11.46 0.46 -20.12
N LYS A 158 11.66 -0.67 -20.81
CA LYS A 158 11.78 -2.01 -20.21
C LYS A 158 12.92 -2.07 -19.20
N ASP A 159 14.12 -1.63 -19.59
CA ASP A 159 15.31 -1.56 -18.70
C ASP A 159 15.04 -0.79 -17.40
N ARG A 160 14.35 0.37 -17.50
CA ARG A 160 14.02 1.17 -16.31
C ARG A 160 13.05 0.45 -15.38
N ARG A 161 12.10 -0.31 -15.94
CA ARG A 161 11.16 -1.13 -15.15
C ARG A 161 11.89 -2.28 -14.47
N GLU A 162 12.76 -2.99 -15.18
CA GLU A 162 13.57 -4.10 -14.65
C GLU A 162 14.50 -3.65 -13.53
N LYS A 163 15.22 -2.52 -13.71
CA LYS A 163 16.05 -1.91 -12.66
C LYS A 163 15.23 -1.55 -11.41
N PHE A 164 13.99 -1.07 -11.60
CA PHE A 164 13.12 -0.79 -10.48
C PHE A 164 12.67 -2.06 -9.75
N LEU A 165 12.28 -3.11 -10.49
CA LEU A 165 11.89 -4.40 -9.90
C LEU A 165 13.06 -5.07 -9.17
N MET A 166 14.27 -5.00 -9.72
CA MET A 166 15.49 -5.48 -9.07
C MET A 166 15.75 -4.71 -7.76
N ARG A 167 15.61 -3.38 -7.78
CA ARG A 167 15.70 -2.57 -6.55
C ARG A 167 14.66 -2.97 -5.51
N VAL A 168 13.42 -3.25 -5.94
CA VAL A 168 12.34 -3.71 -5.05
C VAL A 168 12.67 -5.08 -4.46
N SER A 169 13.19 -5.99 -5.27
CA SER A 169 13.58 -7.35 -4.87
C SER A 169 14.78 -7.40 -3.93
N ASN A 170 15.56 -6.31 -3.84
CA ASN A 170 16.73 -6.18 -2.96
C ASN A 170 16.45 -5.29 -1.74
N LEU A 171 15.18 -4.96 -1.46
CA LEU A 171 14.84 -4.25 -0.24
C LEU A 171 15.11 -5.17 0.97
N ASN A 172 15.65 -4.59 2.04
CA ASN A 172 15.75 -5.26 3.33
C ASN A 172 14.36 -5.32 3.99
N LEU A 173 13.60 -6.35 3.60
CA LEU A 173 12.31 -6.76 4.17
C LEU A 173 12.51 -7.99 5.05
#